data_AF-A0A432IB07-F1
#
_entry.id   AF-A0A432IB07-F1
#
_cell.length_a   1.000
_cell.length_b   1.000
_cell.length_c   1.000
_cell.angle_alpha   90.00
_cell.angle_beta   90.00
_cell.angle_gamma   90.00
#
_symmetry.space_group_name_H-M   'P 1'
#
loop_
_entity.id
_entity.type
_entity.pdbx_description
1 polymer ?
#
loop_
_entity_poly.entity_id
_entity_poly.type
_entity_poly.pdbx_seq_one_letter_code
_entity_poly.pdbx_strand_id
1 'polypeptide(L)'
;MKQLLLDKKALFFLLLVAGSFLQGQTLDPVIENPDVIGINKLPARATFFAYESVDLAHENDMLKSKRFLSLNGTWKFNWVKSPELRPKDFYKDDYFTDKW
;
A
#
# COMPACT_ATOMS: atom_id res chain seq x y z
N MET A 1 53.19 18.28 -22.51
CA MET A 1 51.84 18.50 -23.09
C MET A 1 51.01 17.20 -23.20
N LYS A 2 51.56 16.08 -23.70
CA LYS A 2 50.82 14.80 -23.86
C LYS A 2 50.40 14.12 -22.54
N GLN A 3 51.23 14.19 -21.49
CA GLN A 3 50.90 13.61 -20.17
C GLN A 3 49.67 14.28 -19.54
N LEU A 4 49.62 15.61 -19.55
CA LEU A 4 48.49 16.41 -19.06
C LEU A 4 47.17 16.10 -19.80
N LEU A 5 47.26 15.76 -21.09
CA LEU A 5 46.11 15.33 -21.91
C LEU A 5 45.65 13.90 -21.55
N LEU A 6 46.57 13.03 -21.13
CA LEU A 6 46.27 11.66 -20.70
C LEU A 6 45.58 11.66 -19.33
N ASP A 7 46.06 12.48 -18.40
CA ASP A 7 45.50 12.60 -17.04
C ASP A 7 44.07 13.16 -17.08
N LYS A 8 43.79 14.12 -17.97
CA LYS A 8 42.43 14.65 -18.18
C LYS A 8 41.46 13.60 -18.75
N LYS A 9 41.93 12.71 -19.62
CA LYS A 9 41.11 11.61 -20.16
C LYS A 9 40.81 10.56 -19.10
N ALA A 10 41.79 10.23 -18.26
CA ALA A 10 41.60 9.33 -17.13
C ALA A 10 40.60 9.92 -16.11
N LEU A 11 40.71 11.20 -15.80
CA LEU A 11 39.78 11.90 -14.90
C LEU A 11 38.34 11.93 -15.47
N PHE A 12 38.21 12.18 -16.77
CA PHE A 12 36.91 12.17 -17.46
C PHE A 12 36.28 10.78 -17.49
N PHE A 13 37.08 9.74 -17.71
CA PHE A 13 36.63 8.35 -17.67
C PHE A 13 36.21 7.94 -16.24
N LEU A 14 36.96 8.38 -15.23
CA LEU A 14 36.61 8.15 -13.81
C LEU A 14 35.28 8.83 -13.43
N LEU A 15 35.03 10.05 -13.93
CA LEU A 15 33.75 10.77 -13.76
C LEU A 15 32.58 10.06 -14.46
N LEU A 16 32.79 9.51 -15.65
CA LEU A 16 31.77 8.71 -16.37
C LEU A 16 31.40 7.43 -15.62
N VAL A 17 32.38 6.71 -15.07
CA VAL A 17 32.15 5.50 -14.28
C VAL A 17 31.46 5.84 -12.96
N ALA A 18 31.87 6.90 -12.27
CA ALA A 18 31.25 7.34 -11.02
C ALA A 18 29.78 7.76 -11.21
N GLY A 19 29.45 8.43 -12.32
CA GLY A 19 28.07 8.82 -12.64
C GLY A 19 27.12 7.64 -12.88
N SER A 20 27.65 6.46 -13.20
CA SER A 20 26.85 5.25 -13.46
C SER A 20 26.27 4.62 -12.19
N PHE A 21 26.73 5.03 -11.00
CA PHE A 21 26.27 4.51 -9.70
C PHE A 21 25.19 5.38 -9.04
N LEU A 22 24.71 6.42 -9.71
CA LEU A 22 23.60 7.25 -9.21
C LEU A 22 22.26 6.57 -9.50
N GLN A 23 21.84 5.66 -8.62
CA GLN A 23 20.48 5.12 -8.60
C GLN A 23 19.60 6.04 -7.73
N GLY A 24 18.49 6.53 -8.28
CA GLY A 24 17.49 7.27 -7.52
C GLY A 24 16.69 6.35 -6.59
N GLN A 25 15.99 6.92 -5.61
CA GLN A 25 15.03 6.18 -4.80
C GLN A 25 13.91 5.60 -5.69
N THR A 26 13.64 4.31 -5.54
CA THR A 26 12.42 3.68 -6.08
C THR A 26 11.30 3.85 -5.07
N LEU A 27 10.29 4.66 -5.39
CA LEU A 27 9.12 4.88 -4.54
C LEU A 27 8.13 3.73 -4.66
N ASP A 28 7.37 3.46 -3.60
CA ASP A 28 6.23 2.54 -3.67
C ASP A 28 5.18 3.12 -4.63
N PRO A 29 4.76 2.38 -5.67
CA PRO A 29 3.89 2.92 -6.71
C PRO A 29 2.45 3.20 -6.25
N VAL A 30 2.06 2.73 -5.05
CA VAL A 30 0.70 2.86 -4.52
C VAL A 30 0.66 3.85 -3.36
N ILE A 31 1.45 3.64 -2.30
CA ILE A 31 1.32 4.46 -1.08
C ILE A 31 2.15 5.75 -1.11
N GLU A 32 3.17 5.82 -1.96
CA GLU A 32 4.01 7.02 -2.12
C GLU A 32 3.68 7.80 -3.42
N ASN A 33 2.63 7.39 -4.14
CA ASN A 33 2.19 8.03 -5.37
C ASN A 33 0.92 8.89 -5.13
N PRO A 34 0.99 10.22 -5.21
CA PRO A 34 -0.16 11.09 -4.94
C PRO A 34 -1.30 10.97 -5.97
N ASP A 35 -1.00 10.47 -7.18
CA ASP A 35 -2.03 10.24 -8.20
C ASP A 35 -2.90 9.01 -7.89
N VAL A 36 -2.43 8.13 -6.98
CA VAL A 36 -3.13 6.91 -6.58
C VAL A 36 -4.00 7.20 -5.35
N ILE A 37 -5.20 7.72 -5.59
CA ILE A 37 -6.20 7.99 -4.54
C ILE A 37 -7.11 6.80 -4.22
N GLY A 38 -6.98 5.69 -4.96
CA GLY A 38 -7.69 4.45 -4.72
C GLY A 38 -7.65 3.49 -5.90
N ILE A 39 -7.74 2.19 -5.59
CA ILE A 39 -7.70 1.10 -6.56
C ILE A 39 -8.97 0.27 -6.36
N ASN A 40 -9.70 -0.02 -7.45
CA ASN A 40 -10.90 -0.87 -7.44
C ASN A 40 -12.00 -0.46 -6.45
N LYS A 41 -12.08 0.83 -6.08
CA LYS A 41 -13.18 1.35 -5.26
C LYS A 41 -14.45 1.47 -6.08
N LEU A 42 -15.61 1.24 -5.47
CA LEU A 42 -16.89 1.59 -6.08
C LEU A 42 -17.00 3.12 -6.28
N PRO A 43 -17.75 3.60 -7.29
CA PRO A 43 -18.01 5.02 -7.46
C PRO A 43 -18.67 5.64 -6.23
N ALA A 44 -18.39 6.93 -6.00
CA ALA A 44 -19.02 7.68 -4.93
C ALA A 44 -20.55 7.71 -5.11
N ARG A 45 -21.29 7.49 -4.02
CA ARG A 45 -22.76 7.50 -3.98
C ARG A 45 -23.26 7.97 -2.62
N ALA A 46 -24.53 8.35 -2.55
CA ALA A 46 -25.20 8.61 -1.28
C ALA A 46 -25.20 7.36 -0.37
N THR A 47 -25.17 7.59 0.94
CA THR A 47 -25.25 6.54 1.95
C THR A 47 -26.66 5.94 1.98
N PHE A 48 -26.74 4.62 1.82
CA PHE A 48 -27.97 3.85 1.99
C PHE A 48 -27.64 2.38 2.23
N PHE A 49 -28.58 1.65 2.83
CA PHE A 49 -28.51 0.22 3.09
C PHE A 49 -29.71 -0.50 2.46
N ALA A 50 -29.49 -1.71 1.94
CA ALA A 50 -30.50 -2.45 1.18
C ALA A 50 -31.28 -3.42 2.08
N TYR A 51 -32.30 -2.91 2.78
CA TYR A 51 -33.20 -3.73 3.61
C TYR A 51 -34.06 -4.69 2.76
N GLU A 52 -34.49 -5.80 3.36
CA GLU A 52 -35.32 -6.83 2.71
C GLU A 52 -36.83 -6.51 2.71
N SER A 53 -37.26 -5.47 3.43
CA SER A 53 -38.65 -4.98 3.44
C SER A 53 -38.72 -3.46 3.63
N VAL A 54 -39.87 -2.88 3.28
CA VAL A 54 -40.16 -1.46 3.47
C VAL A 54 -40.24 -1.09 4.95
N ASP A 55 -40.86 -1.94 5.79
CA ASP A 55 -40.96 -1.70 7.24
C ASP A 55 -39.57 -1.61 7.89
N LEU A 56 -38.65 -2.52 7.56
CA LEU A 56 -37.28 -2.47 8.05
C LEU A 56 -36.53 -1.23 7.53
N ALA A 57 -36.78 -0.82 6.29
CA ALA A 57 -36.20 0.40 5.74
C ALA A 57 -36.68 1.66 6.48
N HIS A 58 -37.94 1.69 6.93
CA HIS A 58 -38.48 2.76 7.76
C HIS A 58 -37.89 2.77 9.17
N GLU A 59 -37.66 1.61 9.78
CA GLU A 59 -36.98 1.51 11.08
C GLU A 59 -35.52 1.99 11.01
N ASN A 60 -34.87 1.77 9.86
CA ASN A 60 -33.50 2.20 9.58
C ASN A 60 -32.44 1.69 10.58
N ASP A 61 -32.65 0.46 11.08
CA ASP A 61 -31.69 -0.24 11.93
C ASP A 61 -31.06 -1.41 11.16
N MET A 62 -29.80 -1.24 10.72
CA MET A 62 -29.07 -2.26 9.96
C MET A 62 -28.93 -3.58 10.75
N LEU A 63 -28.89 -3.54 12.08
CA LEU A 63 -28.72 -4.74 12.92
C LEU A 63 -29.93 -5.69 12.83
N LYS A 64 -31.10 -5.17 12.42
CA LYS A 64 -32.31 -5.98 12.24
C LYS A 64 -32.42 -6.62 10.87
N SER A 65 -31.59 -6.21 9.90
CA SER A 65 -31.63 -6.77 8.55
C SER A 65 -30.89 -8.10 8.47
N LYS A 66 -31.48 -9.08 7.78
CA LYS A 66 -30.82 -10.36 7.43
C LYS A 66 -29.64 -10.20 6.46
N ARG A 67 -29.47 -9.02 5.86
CA ARG A 67 -28.40 -8.70 4.90
C ARG A 67 -27.21 -8.00 5.56
N PHE A 68 -27.25 -7.79 6.87
CA PHE A 68 -26.17 -7.16 7.61
C PHE A 68 -25.38 -8.19 8.41
N LEU A 69 -24.05 -8.08 8.35
CA LEU A 69 -23.14 -8.82 9.20
C LEU A 69 -22.12 -7.82 9.76
N SER A 70 -22.08 -7.67 11.08
CA SER A 70 -21.04 -6.86 11.71
C SER A 70 -19.71 -7.60 11.68
N LEU A 71 -18.66 -6.89 11.28
CA LEU A 71 -17.27 -7.37 11.39
C LEU A 71 -16.56 -6.74 12.60
N ASN A 72 -17.29 -6.04 13.47
CA ASN A 72 -16.75 -5.49 14.71
C ASN A 72 -16.46 -6.63 15.69
N GLY A 73 -15.33 -6.52 16.39
CA GLY A 73 -14.89 -7.52 17.36
C GLY A 73 -13.38 -7.48 17.56
N THR A 74 -12.83 -8.54 18.11
CA THR A 74 -11.38 -8.70 18.27
C THR A 74 -10.76 -9.19 16.97
N TRP A 75 -9.76 -8.45 16.48
CA TRP A 75 -8.95 -8.82 15.33
C TRP A 75 -7.53 -9.15 15.78
N LYS A 76 -6.92 -10.16 15.16
CA LYS A 76 -5.49 -10.44 15.31
C LYS A 76 -4.69 -9.27 14.75
N PHE A 77 -3.75 -8.74 15.53
CA PHE A 77 -3.04 -7.51 15.18
C PHE A 77 -1.55 -7.60 15.52
N ASN A 78 -0.70 -7.34 14.53
CA ASN A 78 0.75 -7.32 14.70
C ASN A 78 1.33 -5.97 14.29
N TRP A 79 1.85 -5.24 15.26
CA TRP A 79 2.51 -3.96 15.02
C TRP A 79 3.99 -4.15 14.69
N VAL A 80 4.49 -3.36 13.74
CA VAL A 80 5.91 -3.27 13.40
C VAL A 80 6.30 -1.82 13.21
N LYS A 81 7.59 -1.51 13.44
CA LYS A 81 8.09 -0.13 13.40
C LYS A 81 8.08 0.50 12.00
N SER A 82 8.25 -0.30 10.95
CA SER A 82 8.24 0.17 9.56
C SER A 82 7.62 -0.87 8.63
N PRO A 83 7.06 -0.47 7.47
CA PRO A 83 6.36 -1.38 6.55
C PRO A 83 7.23 -2.53 6.03
N GLU A 84 8.55 -2.36 5.95
CA GLU A 84 9.49 -3.37 5.46
C GLU A 84 9.62 -4.55 6.44
N LEU A 85 9.31 -4.33 7.72
CA LEU A 85 9.36 -5.32 8.77
C LEU A 85 8.08 -6.17 8.88
N ARG A 86 7.03 -5.84 8.12
CA ARG A 86 5.77 -6.60 8.15
C ARG A 86 6.00 -8.02 7.60
N PRO A 87 5.33 -9.04 8.16
CA PRO A 87 5.36 -10.37 7.54
C PRO A 87 4.71 -10.30 6.16
N LYS A 88 5.46 -10.52 5.07
CA LYS A 88 4.98 -10.21 3.71
C LYS A 88 3.78 -11.04 3.27
N ASP A 89 3.68 -12.27 3.78
CA ASP A 89 2.68 -13.26 3.39
C ASP A 89 1.52 -13.40 4.38
N PHE A 90 1.34 -12.43 5.30
CA PHE A 90 0.33 -12.50 6.35
C PHE A 90 -1.13 -12.57 5.85
N TYR A 91 -1.35 -12.23 4.58
CA TYR A 91 -2.66 -12.22 3.94
C TYR A 91 -3.09 -13.60 3.42
N LYS A 92 -2.19 -14.59 3.41
CA LYS A 92 -2.50 -15.95 2.95
C LYS A 92 -3.29 -16.69 4.02
N ASP A 93 -4.26 -17.50 3.59
CA ASP A 93 -5.15 -18.26 4.49
C ASP A 93 -4.39 -19.25 5.39
N ASP A 94 -3.22 -19.71 4.95
CA ASP A 94 -2.36 -20.65 5.67
C ASP A 94 -1.28 -19.98 6.54
N TYR A 95 -1.26 -18.63 6.62
CA TYR A 95 -0.33 -17.91 7.48
C TYR A 95 -0.73 -18.02 8.96
N PHE A 96 0.23 -18.41 9.80
CA PHE A 96 0.00 -18.64 11.22
C PHE A 96 0.05 -17.34 12.04
N THR A 97 -1.06 -16.98 12.69
CA THR A 97 -1.22 -15.70 13.42
C THR A 97 -1.37 -15.86 14.95
N ASP A 98 -1.13 -17.06 15.52
CA ASP A 98 -1.40 -17.30 16.95
C ASP A 98 -0.57 -16.42 17.90
N LYS A 99 0.58 -15.91 17.43
CA LYS A 99 1.45 -15.00 18.20
C LYS A 99 1.05 -13.52 18.12
N TRP A 100 -0.09 -13.21 17.49
CA TRP A 100 -0.64 -11.86 17.37
C TRP A 100 -1.77 -11.62 18.38
#